data_AF-G9H325-F1
#
_entry.id   AF-G9H325-F1
#
_cell.length_a   1.000
_cell.length_b   1.000
_cell.length_c   1.000
_cell.angle_alpha   90.00
_cell.angle_beta   90.00
_cell.angle_gamma   90.00
#
_symmetry.space_group_name_H-M   'P 1'
#
loop_
_entity.id
_entity.type
_entity.pdbx_description
1 polymer ?
#
loop_
_entity_poly.entity_id
_entity_poly.type
_entity_poly.pdbx_seq_one_letter_code
_entity_poly.pdbx_strand_id
1 'polypeptide(L)' 'IAEAERVLGVLDGSVLVVSAVEGVQPQTPLLFRALQRVGVPTLIF' A
#
# COMPACT_ATOMS: atom_id res chain seq x y z
N ILE A 1 -3.31 0.16 -11.94
CA ILE A 1 -2.84 1.07 -10.86
C ILE A 1 -3.93 2.11 -10.46
N ALA A 2 -4.85 2.48 -11.36
CA ALA A 2 -5.76 3.62 -11.19
C ALA A 2 -6.91 3.50 -10.16
N GLU A 3 -7.40 2.31 -9.79
CA GLU A 3 -8.54 2.19 -8.84
C GLU A 3 -8.09 2.26 -7.38
N ALA A 4 -7.03 1.50 -7.04
CA ALA A 4 -6.52 1.43 -5.67
C ALA A 4 -5.97 2.79 -5.21
N GLU A 5 -5.29 3.53 -6.09
CA GLU A 5 -4.79 4.88 -5.76
C GLU A 5 -5.93 5.89 -5.54
N ARG A 6 -7.06 5.74 -6.24
CA ARG A 6 -8.20 6.66 -6.15
C ARG A 6 -8.89 6.61 -4.78
N VAL A 7 -8.85 5.45 -4.11
CA VAL A 7 -9.50 5.26 -2.81
C VAL A 7 -8.58 5.57 -1.61
N LEU A 8 -7.28 5.77 -1.82
CA LEU A 8 -6.32 5.97 -0.71
C LEU A 8 -6.64 7.18 0.18
N GLY A 9 -7.23 8.24 -0.38
CA GLY A 9 -7.52 9.48 0.35
C GLY A 9 -8.71 9.40 1.31
N VAL A 10 -9.46 8.29 1.32
CA VAL A 10 -10.63 8.10 2.21
C VAL A 10 -10.44 6.96 3.21
N LEU A 11 -9.25 6.34 3.23
CA LEU A 11 -8.96 5.23 4.14
C LEU A 11 -8.54 5.76 5.51
N ASP A 12 -9.09 5.17 6.57
CA ASP A 12 -8.61 5.38 7.96
C ASP A 12 -7.42 4.45 8.31
N GLY A 13 -7.20 3.42 7.50
CA GLY A 13 -6.15 2.41 7.68
C GLY A 13 -6.00 1.52 6.45
N SER A 14 -4.86 0.83 6.34
CA SER A 14 -4.61 -0.12 5.25
C SER A 14 -3.79 -1.34 5.69
N VAL A 15 -3.87 -2.41 4.90
CA VAL A 15 -3.01 -3.60 5.03
C VAL A 15 -2.26 -3.80 3.72
N LEU A 16 -0.94 -3.81 3.79
CA LEU A 16 -0.05 -4.11 2.68
C LEU A 16 0.39 -5.58 2.78
N VAL A 17 -0.13 -6.42 1.89
CA VAL A 17 0.21 -7.84 1.84
C VAL A 17 1.45 -8.06 0.99
N VAL A 18 2.46 -8.73 1.55
CA VAL A 18 3.69 -9.12 0.85
C VAL A 18 3.76 -10.64 0.85
N SER A 19 3.91 -11.22 -0.34
CA SER A 19 4.10 -12.67 -0.40
C SER A 19 5.42 -13.07 0.25
N ALA A 20 5.38 -14.04 1.14
CA ALA A 20 6.58 -14.64 1.71
C ALA A 20 7.41 -15.42 0.67
N VAL A 21 6.79 -15.85 -0.44
CA VAL A 21 7.45 -16.63 -1.49
C VAL A 21 8.10 -15.71 -2.51
N GLU A 22 7.34 -14.77 -3.08
CA GLU A 22 7.84 -13.85 -4.10
C GLU A 22 8.58 -12.63 -3.50
N GLY A 23 8.37 -12.33 -2.22
CA GLY A 23 8.96 -11.18 -1.55
C GLY A 23 8.45 -9.83 -2.06
N VAL A 24 9.28 -8.80 -1.88
CA VAL A 24 8.97 -7.42 -2.29
C VAL A 24 9.14 -7.28 -3.80
N GLN A 25 8.07 -6.90 -4.48
CA GLN A 25 8.07 -6.65 -5.92
C GLN A 25 8.34 -5.16 -6.23
N PRO A 26 8.78 -4.79 -7.44
CA PRO A 26 9.07 -3.40 -7.80
C PRO A 26 7.91 -2.40 -7.56
N GLN A 27 6.66 -2.88 -7.62
CA GLN A 27 5.47 -2.06 -7.34
C GLN A 27 5.22 -1.84 -5.84
N THR A 28 5.62 -2.78 -4.97
CA THR A 28 5.31 -2.74 -3.53
C THR A 28 5.84 -1.45 -2.86
N PRO A 29 7.08 -0.99 -3.10
CA PRO A 29 7.55 0.30 -2.57
C PRO A 29 6.80 1.52 -3.10
N LEU A 30 6.28 1.46 -4.34
CA LEU A 30 5.50 2.56 -4.91
C LEU A 30 4.16 2.70 -4.19
N LEU A 31 3.49 1.56 -3.93
CA LEU A 31 2.24 1.53 -3.18
C LEU A 31 2.43 2.00 -1.73
N PHE A 32 3.51 1.54 -1.07
CA PHE A 32 3.83 1.95 0.29
C PHE A 32 4.10 3.46 0.39
N ARG A 33 4.83 4.04 -0.57
CA ARG A 33 5.03 5.49 -0.64
C ARG A 33 3.73 6.26 -0.87
N ALA A 34 2.81 5.72 -1.67
CA ALA A 34 1.50 6.33 -1.87
C ALA A 34 0.70 6.38 -0.55
N LEU A 35 0.68 5.27 0.19
CA LEU A 35 0.07 5.18 1.53
C LEU A 35 0.72 6.15 2.55
N GLN A 36 2.05 6.26 2.53
CA GLN A 36 2.77 7.23 3.39
C GLN A 36 2.40 8.68 3.06
N ARG A 37 2.23 9.03 1.78
CA ARG A 37 1.87 10.40 1.37
C ARG A 37 0.49 10.82 1.83
N VAL A 38 -0.46 9.88 1.92
CA VAL A 38 -1.81 10.16 2.44
C VAL A 38 -1.89 10.03 3.97
N GLY A 39 -0.81 9.59 4.64
CA GLY A 39 -0.74 9.52 6.10
C GLY A 39 -1.55 8.37 6.72
N VAL A 40 -1.89 7.33 5.93
CA VAL A 40 -2.74 6.23 6.37
C VAL A 40 -1.92 5.20 7.17
N PRO A 41 -2.31 4.89 8.43
CA PRO A 41 -1.70 3.79 9.19
C PRO A 41 -1.75 2.49 8.39
N THR A 42 -0.60 1.84 8.22
CA THR A 42 -0.48 0.66 7.35
C THR A 42 0.13 -0.51 8.12
N LEU A 43 -0.62 -1.62 8.21
CA LEU A 43 -0.10 -2.89 8.67
C LEU A 43 0.56 -3.64 7.51
N ILE A 44 1.65 -4.37 7.78
CA ILE A 44 2.30 -5.22 6.79
C ILE A 44 2.03 -6.67 7.17
N PHE A 45 1.52 -7.46 6.22
CA PHE A 45 1.18 -8.87 6.40
C PHE A 45 1.92 -9.73 5.37
#